data_AF-A0A437PW87-F1
#
_entry.id   AF-A0A437PW87-F1
#
_cell.length_a   1.000
_cell.length_b   1.000
_cell.length_c   1.000
_cell.angle_alpha   90.00
_cell.angle_beta   90.00
_cell.angle_gamma   90.00
#
_symmetry.space_group_name_H-M   'P 1'
#
loop_
_entity.id
_entity.type
_entity.pdbx_description
1 polymer ?
#
loop_
_entity_poly.entity_id
_entity_poly.type
_entity_poly.pdbx_seq_one_letter_code
_entity_poly.pdbx_strand_id
1 'polypeptide(L)'
;MNYTFELPEANFSKSFRGFSVKEVEEFFQNSLEVMNQANEFIAELSGKITSLEKEINRLQEAEMALFKALNSAEEAKEEMKLKLKVESEKLIEQAKEEAQKIVLSAKEEAEKLKMVASQENQEQKDKLKQDLVEQERELNQLREAQKLIVKQLSEISKATLERVSTWEGSGELTGESEKLKVESGKLKVESGKLKVERVGSKVSKVGKVSKVVGKGNDGGKVSKKVVKSEKLKVESDGDAGLPTLGKVLEAYAKSNAPKGNIADIS
;
A
#
# COMPACT_ATOMS: atom_id res chain seq x y z
N MET A 1 16.44 -77.86 9.03
CA MET A 1 17.11 -78.88 9.86
C MET A 1 16.03 -79.87 10.26
N ASN A 2 16.13 -81.12 9.84
CA ASN A 2 15.22 -82.17 10.30
C ASN A 2 15.85 -82.78 11.55
N TYR A 3 15.25 -82.53 12.71
CA TYR A 3 15.67 -83.14 13.97
C TYR A 3 14.90 -84.45 14.13
N THR A 4 15.61 -85.56 13.99
CA THR A 4 15.08 -86.90 14.22
C THR A 4 15.54 -87.36 15.59
N PHE A 5 14.60 -87.43 16.55
CA PHE A 5 14.84 -88.04 17.85
C PHE A 5 14.58 -89.54 17.71
N GLU A 6 15.65 -90.31 17.55
CA GLU A 6 15.56 -91.77 17.46
C GLU A 6 15.77 -92.38 18.84
N LEU A 7 14.87 -93.26 19.25
CA LEU A 7 15.06 -94.06 20.46
C LEU A 7 16.19 -95.07 20.20
N PRO A 8 17.10 -95.29 21.16
CA PRO A 8 18.09 -96.34 21.04
C PRO A 8 17.43 -97.69 20.72
N GLU A 9 18.07 -98.53 19.92
CA GLU A 9 17.58 -99.89 19.70
C GLU A 9 17.85 -100.76 20.93
N ALA A 10 16.83 -101.45 21.41
CA ALA A 10 16.93 -102.31 22.59
C ALA A 10 17.52 -103.68 22.22
N ASN A 11 18.81 -103.89 22.47
CA ASN A 11 19.46 -105.17 22.25
C ASN A 11 20.26 -105.57 23.48
N PHE A 12 19.72 -106.51 24.27
CA PHE A 12 20.26 -106.87 25.58
C PHE A 12 20.81 -108.30 25.59
N SER A 13 22.01 -108.48 26.13
CA SER A 13 22.59 -109.80 26.38
C SER A 13 21.88 -110.51 27.55
N LYS A 14 21.73 -111.84 27.46
CA LYS A 14 21.15 -112.66 28.54
C LYS A 14 22.19 -112.93 29.63
N SER A 15 21.79 -112.75 30.88
CA SER A 15 22.53 -113.10 32.10
C SER A 15 21.79 -114.17 32.92
N PHE A 16 22.41 -114.71 33.97
CA PHE A 16 21.76 -115.71 34.82
C PHE A 16 20.51 -115.10 35.47
N ARG A 17 19.32 -115.63 35.10
CA ARG A 17 17.98 -115.17 35.50
C ARG A 17 17.48 -113.85 34.86
N GLY A 18 18.04 -113.39 33.74
CA GLY A 18 17.47 -112.21 33.06
C GLY A 18 18.34 -111.60 31.96
N PHE A 19 18.17 -110.30 31.74
CA PHE A 19 19.04 -109.49 30.88
C PHE A 19 20.18 -108.87 31.69
N SER A 20 21.22 -108.37 31.02
CA SER A 20 22.31 -107.62 31.66
C SER A 20 21.80 -106.32 32.26
N VAL A 21 21.88 -106.19 33.58
CA VAL A 21 21.42 -104.99 34.31
C VAL A 21 22.15 -103.73 33.84
N LYS A 22 23.44 -103.85 33.49
CA LYS A 22 24.26 -102.70 33.05
C LYS A 22 23.83 -102.16 31.67
N GLU A 23 23.58 -103.05 30.71
CA GLU A 23 23.14 -102.65 29.36
C GLU A 23 21.72 -102.06 29.38
N VAL A 24 20.86 -102.60 30.24
CA VAL A 24 19.52 -102.05 30.47
C VAL A 24 19.60 -100.66 31.11
N GLU A 25 20.45 -100.45 32.12
CA GLU A 25 20.68 -99.15 32.75
C GLU A 25 21.21 -98.10 31.76
N GLU A 26 22.18 -98.46 30.93
CA GLU A 26 22.75 -97.58 29.89
C GLU A 26 21.72 -97.21 28.82
N PHE A 27 20.88 -98.17 28.40
CA PHE A 27 19.75 -97.91 27.52
C PHE A 27 18.74 -96.93 28.13
N PHE A 28 18.41 -97.10 29.41
CA PHE A 28 17.51 -96.17 30.11
C PHE A 28 18.10 -94.76 30.21
N GLN A 29 19.39 -94.63 30.51
CA GLN A 29 20.07 -93.34 30.56
C GLN A 29 20.07 -92.64 29.19
N ASN A 30 20.40 -93.36 28.11
CA ASN A 30 20.38 -92.82 26.75
C ASN A 30 18.97 -92.43 26.30
N SER A 31 17.96 -93.24 26.62
CA SER A 31 16.55 -92.93 26.33
C SER A 31 16.07 -91.69 27.10
N LEU A 32 16.47 -91.55 28.37
CA LEU A 32 16.19 -90.37 29.18
C LEU A 32 16.86 -89.12 28.60
N GLU A 33 18.08 -89.23 28.09
CA GLU A 33 18.80 -88.13 27.45
C GLU A 33 18.10 -87.66 26.17
N VAL A 34 17.71 -88.58 25.28
CA VAL A 34 16.95 -88.25 24.06
C VAL A 34 15.61 -87.60 24.40
N MET A 35 14.90 -88.09 25.43
CA MET A 35 13.67 -87.46 25.90
C MET A 35 13.91 -86.06 26.47
N ASN A 36 14.98 -85.85 27.23
CA ASN A 36 15.33 -84.53 27.77
C ASN A 36 15.65 -83.54 26.64
N GLN A 37 16.43 -83.96 25.64
CA GLN A 37 16.73 -83.15 24.46
C GLN A 37 15.45 -82.78 23.68
N ALA A 38 14.53 -83.73 23.50
CA ALA A 38 13.24 -83.46 22.87
C ALA A 38 12.40 -82.47 23.68
N ASN A 39 12.38 -82.59 25.01
CA ASN A 39 11.67 -81.67 25.90
C ASN A 39 12.28 -80.26 25.88
N GLU A 40 13.61 -80.14 25.89
CA GLU A 40 14.30 -78.85 25.75
C GLU A 40 13.98 -78.18 24.41
N PHE A 41 13.97 -78.95 23.32
CA PHE A 41 13.63 -78.43 22.00
C PHE A 41 12.16 -78.00 21.90
N ILE A 42 11.23 -78.76 22.49
CA ILE A 42 9.83 -78.37 22.60
C ILE A 42 9.72 -77.06 23.39
N ALA A 43 10.42 -76.93 24.51
CA ALA A 43 10.42 -75.71 25.31
C ALA A 43 10.98 -74.51 24.52
N GLU A 44 12.05 -74.70 23.74
CA GLU A 44 12.63 -73.66 22.89
C GLU A 44 11.65 -73.22 21.80
N LEU A 45 11.05 -74.16 21.08
CA LEU A 45 10.07 -73.86 20.03
C LEU A 45 8.83 -73.19 20.58
N SER A 46 8.29 -73.69 21.70
CA SER A 46 7.17 -73.04 22.39
C SER A 46 7.54 -71.61 22.80
N GLY A 47 8.75 -71.38 23.31
CA GLY A 47 9.27 -70.05 23.61
C GLY A 47 9.32 -69.13 22.38
N LYS A 48 9.82 -69.64 21.24
CA LYS A 48 9.82 -68.90 19.97
C LYS A 48 8.42 -68.57 19.49
N ILE A 49 7.48 -69.52 19.55
CA ILE A 49 6.07 -69.30 19.19
C ILE A 49 5.49 -68.17 20.04
N THR A 50 5.64 -68.24 21.36
CA THR A 50 5.12 -67.19 22.27
C THR A 50 5.78 -65.83 22.00
N SER A 51 7.07 -65.80 21.65
CA SER A 51 7.74 -64.53 21.29
C SER A 51 7.22 -63.94 19.98
N LEU A 52 6.96 -64.77 18.98
CA LEU A 52 6.42 -64.34 17.69
C LEU A 52 4.96 -63.88 17.82
N GLU A 53 4.14 -64.58 18.62
CA GLU A 53 2.77 -64.17 18.92
C GLU A 53 2.72 -62.80 19.60
N LYS A 54 3.64 -62.52 20.54
CA LYS A 54 3.77 -61.20 21.16
C LYS A 54 4.13 -60.11 20.14
N GLU A 55 5.04 -60.41 19.22
CA GLU A 55 5.43 -59.45 18.19
C GLU A 55 4.30 -59.20 17.19
N ILE A 56 3.55 -60.24 16.80
CA ILE A 56 2.35 -60.09 15.95
C ILE A 56 1.34 -59.15 16.62
N ASN A 57 1.04 -59.36 17.91
CA ASN A 57 0.11 -58.49 18.64
C ASN A 57 0.62 -57.05 18.71
N ARG A 58 1.92 -56.85 18.98
CA ARG A 58 2.54 -55.52 19.00
C ARG A 58 2.42 -54.83 17.64
N LEU A 59 2.67 -55.55 16.54
CA LEU A 59 2.56 -55.01 15.19
C LEU A 59 1.11 -54.66 14.83
N GLN A 60 0.14 -55.48 15.25
CA GLN A 60 -1.28 -55.19 15.07
C GLN A 60 -1.72 -53.93 15.84
N GLU A 61 -1.27 -53.77 17.08
CA GLU A 61 -1.54 -52.55 17.85
C GLU A 61 -0.93 -51.31 17.19
N ALA A 62 0.30 -51.43 16.67
CA ALA A 62 0.97 -50.35 15.95
C ALA A 62 0.23 -50.01 14.63
N GLU A 63 -0.23 -51.01 13.88
CA GLU A 63 -1.03 -50.84 12.68
C GLU A 63 -2.35 -50.11 13.00
N MET A 64 -3.07 -50.54 14.04
CA MET A 64 -4.30 -49.89 14.50
C MET A 64 -4.07 -48.44 14.91
N ALA A 65 -2.96 -48.15 15.59
CA ALA A 65 -2.60 -46.79 15.98
C ALA A 65 -2.30 -45.91 14.76
N LEU A 66 -1.56 -46.43 13.78
CA LEU A 66 -1.29 -45.74 12.51
C LEU A 66 -2.56 -45.47 11.72
N PHE A 67 -3.47 -46.43 11.61
CA PHE A 67 -4.76 -46.21 10.94
C PHE A 67 -5.58 -45.11 11.61
N LYS A 68 -5.65 -45.11 12.94
CA LYS A 68 -6.34 -44.03 13.68
C LYS A 68 -5.68 -42.67 13.45
N ALA A 69 -4.35 -42.61 13.48
CA ALA A 69 -3.61 -41.38 13.21
C ALA A 69 -3.83 -40.90 11.78
N LEU A 70 -3.87 -41.80 10.80
CA LEU A 70 -4.11 -41.47 9.40
C LEU A 70 -5.52 -40.91 9.19
N ASN A 71 -6.54 -41.59 9.71
CA ASN A 71 -7.92 -41.12 9.62
C ASN A 71 -8.09 -39.76 10.31
N SER A 72 -7.52 -39.60 11.51
CA SER A 72 -7.58 -38.32 12.23
C SER A 72 -6.85 -37.20 11.48
N ALA A 73 -5.71 -37.50 10.83
CA ALA A 73 -5.00 -36.53 10.00
C ALA A 73 -5.79 -36.16 8.73
N GLU A 74 -6.50 -37.12 8.13
CA GLU A 74 -7.36 -36.88 6.98
C GLU A 74 -8.58 -36.03 7.34
N GLU A 75 -9.24 -36.32 8.46
CA GLU A 75 -10.31 -35.49 9.02
C GLU A 75 -9.83 -34.06 9.30
N ALA A 76 -8.68 -33.91 9.98
CA ALA A 76 -8.11 -32.60 10.27
C ALA A 76 -7.74 -31.82 9.00
N LYS A 77 -7.25 -32.51 7.96
CA LYS A 77 -6.96 -31.91 6.65
C LYS A 77 -8.22 -31.40 5.97
N GLU A 78 -9.29 -32.19 5.93
CA GLU A 78 -10.55 -31.75 5.30
C GLU A 78 -11.20 -30.63 6.11
N GLU A 79 -11.16 -30.67 7.45
CA GLU A 79 -11.61 -29.57 8.30
C GLU A 79 -10.82 -28.29 8.04
N MET A 80 -9.48 -28.38 7.95
CA MET A 80 -8.63 -27.24 7.64
C MET A 80 -8.96 -26.64 6.28
N LYS A 81 -9.17 -27.49 5.26
CA LYS A 81 -9.53 -27.05 3.91
C LYS A 81 -10.88 -26.33 3.89
N LEU A 82 -11.87 -26.82 4.63
CA LEU A 82 -13.17 -26.15 4.78
C LEU A 82 -13.02 -24.80 5.49
N LYS A 83 -12.29 -24.74 6.61
CA LYS A 83 -12.03 -23.48 7.34
C LYS A 83 -11.32 -22.45 6.48
N LEU A 84 -10.26 -22.86 5.78
CA LEU A 84 -9.53 -21.98 4.87
C LEU A 84 -10.42 -21.45 3.74
N LYS A 85 -11.29 -22.29 3.19
CA LYS A 85 -12.23 -21.86 2.15
C LYS A 85 -13.17 -20.79 2.68
N VAL A 86 -13.83 -21.04 3.81
CA VAL A 86 -14.75 -20.08 4.44
C VAL A 86 -14.03 -18.78 4.82
N GLU A 87 -12.84 -18.87 5.41
CA GLU A 87 -12.05 -17.70 5.78
C GLU A 87 -11.60 -16.90 4.55
N SER A 88 -11.19 -17.58 3.48
CA SER A 88 -10.82 -16.93 2.22
C SER A 88 -11.99 -16.22 1.55
N GLU A 89 -13.18 -16.84 1.55
CA GLU A 89 -14.41 -16.23 1.03
C GLU A 89 -14.78 -15.00 1.86
N LYS A 90 -14.67 -15.08 3.18
CA LYS A 90 -14.90 -13.94 4.08
C LYS A 90 -13.92 -12.81 3.83
N LEU A 91 -12.62 -13.11 3.67
CA LEU A 91 -11.60 -12.10 3.40
C LEU A 91 -11.83 -11.41 2.06
N ILE A 92 -12.20 -12.17 1.02
CA ILE A 92 -12.56 -11.62 -0.29
C ILE A 92 -13.79 -10.71 -0.16
N GLU A 93 -14.79 -11.11 0.61
CA GLU A 93 -16.01 -10.32 0.81
C GLU A 93 -15.71 -9.01 1.56
N GLN A 94 -14.93 -9.07 2.64
CA GLN A 94 -14.50 -7.88 3.38
C GLN A 94 -13.68 -6.93 2.50
N ALA A 95 -12.74 -7.46 1.70
CA ALA A 95 -11.95 -6.66 0.79
C ALA A 95 -12.83 -5.98 -0.30
N LYS A 96 -13.88 -6.66 -0.77
CA LYS A 96 -14.86 -6.07 -1.69
C LYS A 96 -15.68 -4.98 -1.02
N GLU A 97 -16.16 -5.20 0.20
CA GLU A 97 -16.95 -4.23 0.96
C GLU A 97 -16.12 -2.96 1.22
N GLU A 98 -14.87 -3.12 1.67
CA GLU A 98 -13.96 -2.00 1.89
C GLU A 98 -13.64 -1.26 0.58
N ALA A 99 -13.39 -1.97 -0.51
CA ALA A 99 -13.17 -1.35 -1.82
C ALA A 99 -14.40 -0.57 -2.29
N GLN A 100 -15.61 -1.11 -2.11
CA GLN A 100 -16.85 -0.42 -2.44
C GLN A 100 -17.03 0.83 -1.57
N LYS A 101 -16.74 0.76 -0.27
CA LYS A 101 -16.80 1.91 0.63
C LYS A 101 -15.83 3.01 0.22
N ILE A 102 -14.61 2.66 -0.15
CA ILE A 102 -13.62 3.62 -0.67
C ILE A 102 -14.15 4.29 -1.95
N VAL A 103 -14.65 3.51 -2.90
CA VAL A 103 -15.20 4.06 -4.16
C VAL A 103 -16.39 4.97 -3.91
N LEU A 104 -17.30 4.61 -3.00
CA LEU A 104 -18.44 5.43 -2.63
C LEU A 104 -17.99 6.73 -1.98
N SER A 105 -17.11 6.68 -0.99
CA SER A 105 -16.58 7.88 -0.32
C SER A 105 -15.86 8.82 -1.29
N ALA A 106 -15.03 8.28 -2.19
CA ALA A 106 -14.34 9.06 -3.21
C ALA A 106 -15.32 9.71 -4.20
N LYS A 107 -16.41 9.02 -4.55
CA LYS A 107 -17.48 9.59 -5.39
C LYS A 107 -18.21 10.72 -4.68
N GLU A 108 -18.60 10.52 -3.42
CA GLU A 108 -19.26 11.55 -2.62
C GLU A 108 -18.38 12.80 -2.44
N GLU A 109 -17.09 12.61 -2.18
CA GLU A 109 -16.12 13.72 -2.08
C GLU A 109 -15.95 14.44 -3.42
N ALA A 110 -15.84 13.71 -4.53
CA ALA A 110 -15.76 14.29 -5.87
C ALA A 110 -17.03 15.09 -6.23
N GLU A 111 -18.22 14.60 -5.86
CA GLU A 111 -19.48 15.30 -6.06
C GLU A 111 -19.57 16.59 -5.21
N LYS A 112 -19.15 16.52 -3.94
CA LYS A 112 -19.07 17.71 -3.06
C LYS A 112 -18.12 18.75 -3.64
N LEU A 113 -16.94 18.35 -4.08
CA LEU A 113 -15.97 19.26 -4.72
C LEU A 113 -16.54 19.89 -6.00
N LYS A 114 -17.23 19.10 -6.82
CA LYS A 114 -17.87 19.61 -8.04
C LYS A 114 -18.98 20.62 -7.72
N MET A 115 -19.76 20.38 -6.66
CA MET A 115 -20.81 21.30 -6.22
C MET A 115 -20.22 22.62 -5.72
N VAL A 116 -19.21 22.58 -4.85
CA VAL A 116 -18.52 23.77 -4.35
C VAL A 116 -17.90 24.55 -5.50
N ALA A 117 -17.17 23.89 -6.41
CA ALA A 117 -16.57 24.54 -7.57
C ALA A 117 -17.64 25.17 -8.50
N SER A 118 -18.80 24.51 -8.67
CA SER A 118 -19.91 25.07 -9.44
C SER A 118 -20.51 26.31 -8.78
N GLN A 119 -20.66 26.29 -7.45
CA GLN A 119 -21.19 27.40 -6.68
C GLN A 119 -20.24 28.61 -6.73
N GLU A 120 -18.95 28.40 -6.46
CA GLU A 120 -17.93 29.47 -6.55
C GLU A 120 -17.87 30.08 -7.95
N ASN A 121 -17.94 29.27 -9.00
CA ASN A 121 -18.00 29.78 -10.38
C ASN A 121 -19.26 30.61 -10.64
N GLN A 122 -20.38 30.25 -10.04
CA GLN A 122 -21.63 31.01 -10.18
C GLN A 122 -21.54 32.35 -9.44
N GLU A 123 -21.03 32.34 -8.21
CA GLU A 123 -20.80 33.55 -7.42
C GLU A 123 -19.83 34.51 -8.14
N GLN A 124 -18.74 33.99 -8.72
CA GLN A 124 -17.82 34.78 -9.53
C GLN A 124 -18.49 35.39 -10.76
N LYS A 125 -19.33 34.61 -11.47
CA LYS A 125 -20.10 35.13 -12.61
C LYS A 125 -21.03 36.25 -12.19
N ASP A 126 -21.72 36.11 -11.07
CA ASP A 126 -22.69 37.10 -10.63
C ASP A 126 -21.98 38.38 -10.13
N LYS A 127 -20.81 38.24 -9.49
CA LYS A 127 -19.94 39.39 -9.17
C LYS A 127 -19.45 40.11 -10.43
N LEU A 128 -18.94 39.39 -11.42
CA LEU A 128 -18.48 39.98 -12.68
C LEU A 128 -19.61 40.69 -13.44
N LYS A 129 -20.85 40.16 -13.40
CA LYS A 129 -22.02 40.84 -13.97
C LYS A 129 -22.32 42.15 -13.25
N GLN A 130 -22.26 42.16 -11.91
CA GLN A 130 -22.49 43.38 -11.13
C GLN A 130 -21.42 44.44 -11.46
N ASP A 131 -20.15 44.05 -11.49
CA ASP A 131 -19.04 44.94 -11.84
C ASP A 131 -19.21 45.50 -13.26
N LEU A 132 -19.67 44.69 -14.22
CA LEU A 132 -19.93 45.14 -15.59
C LEU A 132 -21.04 46.19 -15.65
N VAL A 133 -22.13 45.99 -14.89
CA VAL A 133 -23.23 46.97 -14.80
C VAL A 133 -22.75 48.28 -14.17
N GLU A 134 -21.90 48.21 -13.15
CA GLU A 134 -21.31 49.39 -12.50
C GLU A 134 -20.39 50.15 -13.46
N GLN A 135 -19.48 49.46 -14.15
CA GLN A 135 -18.62 50.06 -15.17
C GLN A 135 -19.42 50.70 -16.30
N GLU A 136 -20.52 50.09 -16.74
CA GLU A 136 -21.39 50.67 -17.76
C GLU A 136 -22.04 51.97 -17.29
N ARG A 137 -22.46 52.04 -16.01
CA ARG A 137 -22.97 53.27 -15.40
C ARG A 137 -21.91 54.36 -15.33
N GLU A 138 -20.71 54.03 -14.86
CA GLU A 138 -19.59 54.97 -14.79
C GLU A 138 -19.22 55.52 -16.18
N LEU A 139 -19.16 54.65 -17.19
CA LEU A 139 -18.90 55.06 -18.58
C LEU A 139 -19.99 56.00 -19.12
N ASN A 140 -21.25 55.75 -18.78
CA ASN A 140 -22.35 56.62 -19.19
C ASN A 140 -22.31 57.98 -18.48
N GLN A 141 -22.01 58.03 -17.18
CA GLN A 141 -21.80 59.28 -16.45
C GLN A 141 -20.63 60.09 -17.04
N LEU A 142 -19.52 59.43 -17.39
CA LEU A 142 -18.38 60.09 -18.02
C LEU A 142 -18.75 60.67 -19.40
N ARG A 143 -19.54 59.93 -20.19
CA ARG A 143 -20.07 60.44 -21.47
C ARG A 143 -20.98 61.64 -21.29
N GLU A 144 -21.82 61.65 -20.26
CA GLU A 144 -22.68 62.79 -19.95
C GLU A 144 -21.87 64.01 -19.52
N ALA A 145 -20.87 63.83 -18.65
CA ALA A 145 -19.92 64.87 -18.27
C ALA A 145 -19.16 65.43 -19.49
N GLN A 146 -18.70 64.55 -20.39
CA GLN A 146 -18.08 64.96 -21.65
C GLN A 146 -19.01 65.83 -22.50
N LYS A 147 -20.29 65.44 -22.67
CA LYS A 147 -21.29 66.25 -23.40
C LYS A 147 -21.48 67.62 -22.77
N LEU A 148 -21.49 67.71 -21.44
CA LEU A 148 -21.65 68.96 -20.71
C LEU A 148 -20.45 69.88 -20.92
N ILE A 149 -19.22 69.36 -20.85
CA ILE A 149 -17.99 70.12 -21.13
C ILE A 149 -18.00 70.64 -22.57
N VAL A 150 -18.40 69.82 -23.55
CA VAL A 150 -18.50 70.26 -24.95
C VAL A 150 -19.49 71.41 -25.11
N LYS A 151 -20.64 71.37 -24.41
CA LYS A 151 -21.60 72.50 -24.39
C LYS A 151 -20.97 73.75 -23.78
N GLN A 152 -20.34 73.63 -22.60
CA GLN A 152 -19.66 74.75 -21.95
C GLN A 152 -18.56 75.35 -22.83
N LEU A 153 -17.76 74.53 -23.51
CA LEU A 153 -16.74 75.00 -24.47
C LEU A 153 -17.38 75.73 -25.66
N SER A 154 -18.50 75.24 -26.17
CA SER A 154 -19.25 75.91 -27.25
C SER A 154 -19.83 77.25 -26.81
N GLU A 155 -20.36 77.33 -25.58
CA GLU A 155 -20.87 78.58 -25.00
C GLU A 155 -19.74 79.59 -24.78
N ILE A 156 -18.61 79.15 -24.21
CA ILE A 156 -17.42 79.99 -24.01
C ILE A 156 -16.89 80.49 -25.35
N SER A 157 -16.82 79.63 -26.38
CA SER A 157 -16.32 80.04 -27.69
C SER A 157 -17.26 81.05 -28.36
N LYS A 158 -18.58 80.86 -28.28
CA LYS A 158 -19.56 81.87 -28.73
C LYS A 158 -19.42 83.19 -27.98
N ALA A 159 -19.38 83.16 -26.65
CA ALA A 159 -19.20 84.35 -25.82
C ALA A 159 -17.84 85.05 -26.06
N THR A 160 -16.82 84.31 -26.48
CA THR A 160 -15.51 84.88 -26.86
C THR A 160 -15.57 85.50 -28.25
N LEU A 161 -16.23 84.84 -29.21
CA LEU A 161 -16.46 85.40 -30.55
C LEU A 161 -17.28 86.69 -30.48
N GLU A 162 -18.38 86.70 -29.70
CA GLU A 162 -19.17 87.92 -29.46
C GLU A 162 -18.31 89.06 -28.90
N ARG A 163 -17.45 88.78 -27.90
CA ARG A 163 -16.52 89.77 -27.36
C ARG A 163 -15.51 90.28 -28.41
N VAL A 164 -14.91 89.40 -29.20
CA VAL A 164 -14.01 89.80 -30.30
C VAL A 164 -14.76 90.64 -31.34
N SER A 165 -15.98 90.28 -31.70
CA SER A 165 -16.82 91.08 -32.60
C SER A 165 -17.16 92.45 -32.02
N THR A 166 -17.38 92.57 -30.70
CA THR A 166 -17.53 93.90 -30.07
C THR A 166 -16.25 94.73 -30.14
N TRP A 167 -15.07 94.12 -30.15
CA TRP A 167 -13.79 94.80 -30.37
C TRP A 167 -13.55 95.18 -31.84
N GLU A 168 -13.94 94.34 -32.80
CA GLU A 168 -13.92 94.69 -34.23
C GLU A 168 -14.91 95.80 -34.58
N GLY A 169 -16.04 95.89 -33.87
CA GLY A 169 -17.00 97.00 -33.99
C GLY A 169 -16.59 98.29 -33.27
N SER A 170 -15.54 98.25 -32.43
CA SER A 170 -15.05 99.40 -31.65
C SER A 170 -13.62 99.79 -32.04
N GLY A 171 -13.39 99.89 -33.35
CA GLY A 171 -12.24 100.57 -33.92
C GLY A 171 -12.47 102.09 -34.03
N GLU A 172 -12.64 102.80 -32.90
CA GLU A 172 -12.24 104.21 -32.81
C GLU A 172 -11.94 104.58 -31.35
N LEU A 173 -10.68 104.96 -31.09
CA LEU A 173 -10.17 105.39 -29.80
C LEU A 173 -10.71 106.77 -29.43
N THR A 174 -11.39 106.89 -28.30
CA THR A 174 -11.09 107.97 -27.34
C THR A 174 -11.14 107.39 -25.93
N GLY A 175 -10.10 107.66 -25.16
CA GLY A 175 -9.92 107.08 -23.83
C GLY A 175 -10.74 107.82 -22.77
N GLU A 176 -11.18 107.07 -21.76
CA GLU A 176 -11.15 107.53 -20.38
C GLU A 176 -11.14 106.32 -19.43
N SER A 177 -10.48 106.53 -18.30
CA SER A 177 -10.10 105.49 -17.35
C SER A 177 -11.23 105.27 -16.35
N GLU A 178 -11.65 104.03 -16.09
CA GLU A 178 -12.31 103.73 -14.81
C GLU A 178 -12.03 102.30 -14.33
N LYS A 179 -11.56 102.25 -13.07
CA LYS A 179 -11.13 101.08 -12.31
C LYS A 179 -12.28 100.09 -12.13
N LEU A 180 -12.07 98.81 -12.43
CA LEU A 180 -12.80 97.72 -11.75
C LEU A 180 -11.91 96.50 -11.47
N LYS A 181 -11.41 96.50 -10.24
CA LYS A 181 -11.32 95.39 -9.27
C LYS A 181 -10.99 93.99 -9.79
N VAL A 182 -9.71 93.62 -9.62
CA VAL A 182 -9.25 92.23 -9.52
C VAL A 182 -9.91 91.59 -8.30
N GLU A 183 -10.74 90.57 -8.51
CA GLU A 183 -11.10 89.62 -7.46
C GLU A 183 -10.50 88.26 -7.82
N SER A 184 -9.38 87.96 -7.17
CA SER A 184 -8.65 86.70 -7.24
C SER A 184 -9.48 85.56 -6.63
N GLY A 185 -10.27 84.90 -7.47
CA GLY A 185 -10.91 83.62 -7.17
C GLY A 185 -9.90 82.47 -7.23
N LYS A 186 -9.44 82.07 -6.05
CA LYS A 186 -8.50 80.98 -5.74
C LYS A 186 -8.92 79.65 -6.39
N LEU A 187 -8.29 79.25 -7.48
CA LEU A 187 -8.37 77.87 -8.00
C LEU A 187 -7.19 77.05 -7.48
N LYS A 188 -7.51 76.19 -6.51
CA LYS A 188 -6.64 75.20 -5.88
C LYS A 188 -6.29 74.13 -6.93
N VAL A 189 -5.08 74.17 -7.48
CA VAL A 189 -4.52 73.05 -8.25
C VAL A 189 -4.15 71.96 -7.25
N GLU A 190 -5.00 70.96 -7.13
CA GLU A 190 -4.65 69.72 -6.42
C GLU A 190 -4.06 68.75 -7.44
N SER A 191 -2.72 68.77 -7.53
CA SER A 191 -1.94 67.84 -8.31
C SER A 191 -2.02 66.44 -7.67
N GLY A 192 -3.03 65.68 -8.06
CA GLY A 192 -3.14 64.25 -7.77
C GLY A 192 -2.14 63.46 -8.61
N LYS A 193 -1.13 62.89 -7.96
CA LYS A 193 -0.11 61.99 -8.51
C LYS A 193 -0.74 60.87 -9.35
N LEU A 194 -0.52 60.88 -10.66
CA LEU A 194 -0.62 59.66 -11.48
C LEU A 194 0.70 58.90 -11.40
N LYS A 195 0.70 57.84 -10.59
CA LYS A 195 1.77 56.84 -10.51
C LYS A 195 1.62 55.90 -11.71
N VAL A 196 2.38 56.12 -12.77
CA VAL A 196 2.53 55.16 -13.87
C VAL A 196 3.68 54.22 -13.52
N GLU A 197 3.33 53.03 -13.03
CA GLU A 197 4.30 51.95 -12.87
C GLU A 197 4.42 51.19 -14.20
N ARG A 198 5.65 51.18 -14.74
CA ARG A 198 6.03 50.47 -15.96
C ARG A 198 5.99 48.97 -15.69
N VAL A 199 5.16 48.22 -16.40
CA VAL A 199 5.36 46.76 -16.50
C VAL A 199 6.42 46.52 -17.58
N GLY A 200 7.58 46.10 -17.09
CA GLY A 200 8.72 45.69 -17.89
C GLY A 200 8.44 44.44 -18.72
N SER A 201 9.09 44.45 -19.86
CA SER A 201 9.36 43.34 -20.75
C SER A 201 9.89 42.09 -20.05
N LYS A 202 9.46 40.91 -20.53
CA LYS A 202 10.42 39.83 -20.87
C LYS A 202 9.83 38.77 -21.79
N VAL A 203 10.36 38.80 -23.00
CA VAL A 203 10.48 37.71 -23.96
C VAL A 203 11.35 36.59 -23.38
N SER A 204 11.01 35.33 -23.63
CA SER A 204 11.90 34.24 -24.10
C SER A 204 11.18 32.88 -23.94
N LYS A 205 10.87 32.17 -25.05
CA LYS A 205 11.73 31.24 -25.80
C LYS A 205 11.41 29.79 -25.38
N VAL A 206 10.56 29.12 -26.14
CA VAL A 206 10.43 27.65 -26.10
C VAL A 206 10.92 27.10 -27.45
N GLY A 207 12.11 26.50 -27.38
CA GLY A 207 12.71 25.73 -28.45
C GLY A 207 12.13 24.32 -28.52
N LYS A 208 12.23 23.77 -29.73
CA LYS A 208 11.75 22.49 -30.22
C LYS A 208 12.59 21.28 -29.74
N VAL A 209 11.87 20.14 -29.58
CA VAL A 209 12.21 18.76 -30.00
C VAL A 209 13.28 17.98 -29.19
N SER A 210 12.91 16.80 -28.67
CA SER A 210 13.39 15.51 -29.21
C SER A 210 12.77 14.28 -28.53
N LYS A 211 12.39 13.35 -29.40
CA LYS A 211 11.94 11.98 -29.20
C LYS A 211 13.17 11.08 -29.11
N VAL A 212 13.25 10.19 -28.13
CA VAL A 212 14.18 9.04 -28.16
C VAL A 212 13.42 7.78 -27.73
N VAL A 213 13.34 6.86 -28.68
CA VAL A 213 13.05 5.44 -28.51
C VAL A 213 14.39 4.72 -28.32
N GLY A 214 14.45 3.74 -27.42
CA GLY A 214 15.58 2.83 -27.28
C GLY A 214 15.18 1.58 -26.48
N LYS A 215 15.46 0.42 -27.06
CA LYS A 215 14.95 -0.93 -26.76
C LYS A 215 16.15 -1.82 -26.33
N GLY A 216 15.92 -2.84 -25.50
CA GLY A 216 16.87 -3.95 -25.23
C GLY A 216 16.84 -4.38 -23.76
N ASN A 217 16.13 -5.44 -23.35
CA ASN A 217 16.47 -6.87 -23.39
C ASN A 217 17.59 -7.25 -22.39
N ASP A 218 17.27 -7.98 -21.32
CA ASP A 218 17.73 -9.37 -21.12
C ASP A 218 17.20 -9.99 -19.82
N GLY A 219 16.97 -11.30 -19.87
CA GLY A 219 16.47 -12.11 -18.75
C GLY A 219 17.58 -12.59 -17.81
N GLY A 220 17.19 -13.05 -16.60
CA GLY A 220 18.16 -13.71 -15.72
C GLY A 220 17.68 -13.98 -14.29
N LYS A 221 17.08 -15.16 -14.10
CA LYS A 221 17.17 -16.08 -12.94
C LYS A 221 16.82 -15.60 -11.52
N VAL A 222 15.82 -16.31 -11.01
CA VAL A 222 15.45 -16.61 -9.62
C VAL A 222 16.65 -16.96 -8.74
N SER A 223 16.66 -16.46 -7.50
CA SER A 223 17.32 -17.11 -6.36
C SER A 223 16.51 -16.88 -5.09
N LYS A 224 15.94 -17.97 -4.56
CA LYS A 224 15.36 -18.07 -3.22
C LYS A 224 16.46 -17.87 -2.17
N LYS A 225 16.20 -17.07 -1.14
CA LYS A 225 16.80 -17.26 0.18
C LYS A 225 15.74 -17.04 1.26
N VAL A 226 15.63 -18.03 2.14
CA VAL A 226 14.66 -18.15 3.23
C VAL A 226 15.34 -17.69 4.53
N VAL A 227 14.52 -17.21 5.48
CA VAL A 227 14.76 -17.02 6.93
C VAL A 227 15.53 -15.73 7.27
N LYS A 228 15.04 -14.81 8.12
CA LYS A 228 14.68 -15.03 9.54
C LYS A 228 13.75 -13.92 10.06
N SER A 229 12.75 -14.34 10.80
CA SER A 229 11.78 -13.55 11.57
C SER A 229 12.46 -12.76 12.70
N GLU A 230 12.26 -11.45 12.73
CA GLU A 230 12.53 -10.63 13.92
C GLU A 230 11.25 -9.88 14.29
N LYS A 231 10.74 -10.18 15.49
CA LYS A 231 9.55 -9.59 16.09
C LYS A 231 9.77 -8.09 16.26
N LEU A 232 9.00 -7.26 15.55
CA LEU A 232 8.81 -5.86 15.93
C LEU A 232 7.65 -5.79 16.93
N LYS A 233 8.00 -5.52 18.19
CA LYS A 233 7.06 -5.02 19.20
C LYS A 233 6.53 -3.68 18.69
N VAL A 234 5.22 -3.60 18.47
CA VAL A 234 4.53 -2.33 18.29
C VAL A 234 4.02 -1.93 19.66
N GLU A 235 4.81 -1.12 20.36
CA GLU A 235 4.29 -0.30 21.45
C GLU A 235 3.49 0.84 20.82
N SER A 236 2.26 0.98 21.30
CA SER A 236 1.36 2.08 20.97
C SER A 236 1.88 3.35 21.61
N ASP A 237 2.22 4.35 20.79
CA ASP A 237 2.23 5.73 21.24
C ASP A 237 1.69 6.64 20.15
N GLY A 238 0.99 7.67 20.62
CA GLY A 238 0.02 8.46 19.90
C GLY A 238 0.54 9.22 18.69
N ASP A 239 -0.43 9.51 17.81
CA ASP A 239 -0.58 10.80 17.15
C ASP A 239 0.70 11.47 16.63
N ALA A 240 1.12 11.07 15.43
CA ALA A 240 1.97 11.89 14.60
C ALA A 240 1.37 11.94 13.21
N GLY A 241 0.80 13.09 12.86
CA GLY A 241 0.42 13.43 11.50
C GLY A 241 1.53 13.13 10.49
N LEU A 242 1.11 13.00 9.22
CA LEU A 242 1.93 12.61 8.07
C LEU A 242 3.39 13.09 8.19
N PRO A 243 4.38 12.20 8.06
CA PRO A 243 5.78 12.55 8.22
C PRO A 243 6.17 13.64 7.21
N THR A 244 6.69 14.76 7.72
CA THR A 244 7.23 15.85 6.90
C THR A 244 8.31 15.32 5.96
N LEU A 245 8.38 15.87 4.75
CA LEU A 245 9.31 15.45 3.69
C LEU A 245 10.78 15.38 4.15
N GLY A 246 11.19 16.23 5.11
CA GLY A 246 12.52 16.16 5.72
C GLY A 246 12.81 14.88 6.49
N LYS A 247 11.84 14.35 7.26
CA LYS A 247 11.99 13.08 8.01
C LYS A 247 12.09 11.88 7.06
N VAL A 248 11.38 11.93 5.94
CA VAL A 248 11.44 10.91 4.89
C VAL A 248 12.81 10.91 4.20
N LEU A 249 13.33 12.10 3.87
CA LEU A 249 14.66 12.24 3.27
C LEU A 249 15.78 11.81 4.22
N GLU A 250 15.66 12.11 5.52
CA GLU A 250 16.64 11.69 6.52
C GLU A 250 16.62 10.16 6.73
N ALA A 251 15.44 9.53 6.74
CA ALA A 251 15.31 8.08 6.79
C ALA A 251 15.91 7.42 5.54
N TYR A 252 15.68 7.99 4.35
CA TYR A 252 16.26 7.50 3.11
C TYR A 252 17.80 7.64 3.07
N ALA A 253 18.33 8.74 3.58
CA ALA A 253 19.79 8.93 3.69
C ALA A 253 20.40 7.91 4.66
N LYS A 254 19.74 7.62 5.79
CA LYS A 254 20.20 6.60 6.76
C LYS A 254 20.09 5.17 6.22
N SER A 255 19.10 4.88 5.37
CA SER A 255 18.93 3.54 4.79
C SER A 255 19.88 3.27 3.62
N ASN A 256 20.26 4.30 2.86
CA ASN A 256 21.16 4.19 1.70
C ASN A 256 22.61 4.59 1.97
N ALA A 257 22.97 4.93 3.21
CA ALA A 257 24.37 5.10 3.57
C ALA A 257 25.12 3.76 3.39
N PRO A 258 26.23 3.71 2.64
CA PRO A 258 27.00 2.49 2.46
C PRO A 258 27.55 2.03 3.81
N LYS A 259 26.98 0.94 4.33
CA LYS A 259 27.49 0.24 5.52
C LYS A 259 28.73 -0.55 5.13
N GLY A 260 29.88 0.10 5.13
CA GLY A 260 31.18 -0.53 4.99
C GLY A 260 32.21 0.18 5.86
N ASN A 261 32.61 -0.44 6.95
CA ASN A 261 33.81 -0.04 7.68
C ASN A 261 35.01 -0.31 6.78
N ILE A 262 35.70 0.75 6.36
CA ILE A 262 36.98 0.66 5.63
C ILE A 262 38.13 0.20 6.56
N ALA A 263 37.86 -0.10 7.83
CA ALA A 263 38.85 -0.51 8.81
C ALA A 263 39.18 -2.02 8.85
N ASP A 264 38.43 -2.87 8.15
CA ASP A 264 38.65 -4.34 8.15
C ASP A 264 39.37 -4.85 6.88
N ILE A 265 39.91 -3.95 6.05
CA ILE A 265 40.74 -4.30 4.88
C ILE A 265 42.11 -3.65 5.07
N SER A 266 42.92 -4.21 5.97
CA SER A 266 44.39 -4.08 6.01
C SER A 266 44.98 -5.17 6.89
#